data_AF-A0A7S0A468-F1
#
_entry.id   AF-A0A7S0A468-F1
#
_cell.length_a   1.000
_cell.length_b   1.000
_cell.length_c   1.000
_cell.angle_alpha   90.00
_cell.angle_beta   90.00
_cell.angle_gamma   90.00
#
_symmetry.space_group_name_H-M   'P 1'
#
loop_
_entity.id
_entity.type
_entity.pdbx_description
1 polymer ?
#
loop_
_entity_poly.entity_id
_entity_poly.type
_entity_poly.pdbx_seq_one_letter_code
_entity_poly.pdbx_strand_id
1 'polypeptide(L)'
;RKLSCRGDTFRAVFLDRWGSQYYEELLLMEQLDLLNPAGCAIVADAVLRYGASLFLWHVLHTPYRTRLVRVQEFASLINDSMSISIFEGPIVAHPRQAPLEFLKVHREAEAMRLKVIGADLTSVDLAEKNRFLDAMGKRME
;
A
#
# COMPACT_ATOMS: atom_id res chain seq x y z
N ARG A 1 -25.83 12.78 10.67
CA ARG A 1 -26.32 11.41 10.95
C ARG A 1 -25.22 10.45 10.50
N LYS A 2 -24.47 9.82 11.41
CA LYS A 2 -23.55 8.72 11.06
C LYS A 2 -24.41 7.55 10.57
N LEU A 3 -24.23 7.12 9.34
CA LEU A 3 -24.75 5.84 8.86
C LEU A 3 -23.98 4.76 9.62
N SER A 4 -24.53 4.31 10.74
CA SER A 4 -24.02 3.15 11.47
C SER A 4 -24.46 1.91 10.68
N CYS A 5 -23.66 1.51 9.69
CA CYS A 5 -23.77 0.21 9.02
C CYS A 5 -23.37 -0.87 10.05
N ARG A 6 -24.26 -1.19 10.98
CA ARG A 6 -23.98 -2.08 12.12
C ARG A 6 -23.96 -3.58 11.75
N GLY A 7 -23.52 -3.91 10.54
CA GLY A 7 -23.57 -5.28 10.01
C GLY A 7 -22.35 -5.70 9.19
N ASP A 8 -21.92 -4.88 8.23
CA ASP A 8 -21.01 -5.36 7.19
C ASP A 8 -19.65 -4.67 7.27
N THR A 9 -18.78 -5.24 8.10
CA THR A 9 -17.34 -4.90 8.12
C THR A 9 -16.56 -5.96 7.37
N PHE A 10 -15.50 -5.54 6.68
CA PHE A 10 -14.57 -6.45 6.03
C PHE A 10 -13.77 -7.21 7.10
N ARG A 11 -13.74 -8.54 6.97
CA ARG A 11 -12.81 -9.41 7.72
C ARG A 11 -11.47 -9.56 7.01
N ALA A 12 -11.45 -9.36 5.70
CA ALA A 12 -10.25 -9.36 4.91
C ALA A 12 -10.40 -8.40 3.72
N VAL A 13 -9.30 -7.79 3.33
CA VAL A 13 -9.17 -6.92 2.16
C VAL A 13 -7.89 -7.31 1.43
N PHE A 14 -7.98 -7.51 0.12
CA PHE A 14 -6.83 -7.74 -0.74
C PHE A 14 -6.63 -6.53 -1.66
N LEU A 15 -5.46 -5.89 -1.57
CA LEU A 15 -5.09 -4.72 -2.36
C LEU A 15 -4.09 -5.15 -3.44
N ASP A 16 -4.55 -5.11 -4.70
CA ASP A 16 -3.81 -5.57 -5.88
C ASP A 16 -3.88 -4.54 -7.02
N ARG A 17 -3.79 -3.27 -6.63
CA ARG A 17 -3.70 -2.12 -7.53
C ARG A 17 -2.30 -1.54 -7.51
N TRP A 18 -2.15 -0.28 -7.91
CA TRP A 18 -0.91 0.45 -7.71
C TRP A 18 -0.69 0.73 -6.22
N GLY A 19 0.48 0.38 -5.72
CA GLY A 19 0.84 0.53 -4.30
C GLY A 19 0.67 1.95 -3.78
N SER A 20 0.90 2.94 -4.64
CA SER A 20 0.68 4.35 -4.36
C SER A 20 -0.78 4.74 -4.10
N GLN A 21 -1.77 3.85 -4.30
CA GLN A 21 -3.18 4.10 -4.00
C GLN A 21 -3.66 3.39 -2.72
N TYR A 22 -2.84 2.48 -2.17
CA TYR A 22 -3.25 1.63 -1.05
C TYR A 22 -3.52 2.45 0.21
N TYR A 23 -2.80 3.56 0.39
CA TYR A 23 -2.94 4.42 1.57
C TYR A 23 -4.31 5.12 1.57
N GLU A 24 -4.71 5.69 0.45
CA GLU A 24 -5.98 6.40 0.29
C GLU A 24 -7.17 5.44 0.41
N GLU A 25 -7.06 4.25 -0.19
CA GLU A 25 -8.08 3.20 -0.06
C GLU A 25 -8.21 2.75 1.40
N LEU A 26 -7.08 2.56 2.10
CA LEU A 26 -7.06 2.20 3.51
C LEU A 26 -7.73 3.28 4.39
N LEU A 27 -7.32 4.55 4.23
CA LEU A 27 -7.89 5.66 4.98
C LEU A 27 -9.40 5.78 4.76
N LEU A 28 -9.87 5.58 3.54
CA LEU A 28 -11.30 5.61 3.24
C LEU A 28 -12.04 4.50 4.00
N MET A 29 -11.50 3.28 4.05
CA MET A 29 -12.10 2.18 4.82
C MET A 29 -12.10 2.45 6.32
N GLU A 30 -11.04 3.04 6.85
CA GLU A 30 -10.94 3.44 8.26
C GLU A 30 -11.96 4.53 8.61
N GLN A 31 -12.06 5.59 7.79
CA GLN A 31 -13.00 6.70 8.00
C GLN A 31 -14.47 6.29 7.95
N LEU A 32 -14.77 5.25 7.16
CA LEU A 32 -16.11 4.69 7.01
C LEU A 32 -16.40 3.57 8.01
N ASP A 33 -15.50 3.30 8.96
CA ASP A 33 -15.62 2.22 9.95
C ASP A 33 -15.88 0.84 9.30
N LEU A 34 -15.28 0.59 8.12
CA LEU A 34 -15.51 -0.64 7.34
C LEU A 34 -14.60 -1.80 7.75
N LEU A 35 -13.57 -1.58 8.57
CA LEU A 35 -12.65 -2.62 9.00
C LEU A 35 -13.17 -3.31 10.27
N ASN A 36 -13.24 -4.64 10.24
CA ASN A 36 -13.70 -5.40 11.41
C ASN A 36 -12.71 -5.25 12.58
N PRO A 37 -13.12 -4.70 13.74
CA PRO A 37 -12.22 -4.47 14.88
C PRO A 37 -11.79 -5.77 15.57
N ALA A 38 -12.42 -6.91 15.27
CA ALA A 38 -12.03 -8.22 15.77
C ALA A 38 -10.89 -8.88 14.96
N GLY A 39 -10.18 -8.11 14.11
CA GLY A 39 -9.01 -8.60 13.38
C GLY A 39 -9.17 -8.66 11.86
N CYS A 40 -9.55 -7.55 11.20
CA CYS A 40 -9.53 -7.48 9.74
C CYS A 40 -8.11 -7.69 9.19
N ALA A 41 -7.94 -8.60 8.23
CA ALA A 41 -6.68 -8.82 7.55
C ALA A 41 -6.58 -8.00 6.27
N ILE A 42 -5.58 -7.13 6.18
CA ILE A 42 -5.27 -6.38 4.96
C ILE A 42 -4.03 -6.99 4.34
N VAL A 43 -4.20 -7.51 3.14
CA VAL A 43 -3.11 -8.10 2.35
C VAL A 43 -2.88 -7.19 1.15
N ALA A 44 -1.69 -6.61 1.05
CA ALA A 44 -1.30 -5.74 -0.05
C ALA A 44 -0.18 -6.40 -0.85
N ASP A 45 -0.39 -6.55 -2.16
CA ASP A 45 0.60 -7.15 -3.06
C ASP A 45 1.62 -6.12 -3.57
N ALA A 46 2.80 -6.60 -3.95
CA ALA A 46 3.84 -5.84 -4.63
C ALA A 46 4.17 -4.48 -3.99
N VAL A 47 4.26 -4.47 -2.65
CA VAL A 47 4.34 -3.24 -1.85
C VAL A 47 5.63 -2.46 -2.07
N LEU A 48 6.70 -3.14 -2.50
CA LEU A 48 7.98 -2.50 -2.82
C LEU A 48 7.99 -1.99 -4.25
N ARG A 49 7.52 -2.81 -5.20
CA ARG A 49 7.58 -2.51 -6.63
C ARG A 49 6.65 -1.38 -7.02
N TYR A 50 5.41 -1.37 -6.54
CA TYR A 50 4.45 -0.34 -6.94
C TYR A 50 4.35 0.83 -5.96
N GLY A 51 5.32 0.97 -5.06
CA GLY A 51 5.50 2.17 -4.25
C GLY A 51 4.43 2.39 -3.20
N ALA A 52 4.18 1.39 -2.35
CA ALA A 52 3.23 1.48 -1.25
C ALA A 52 3.82 2.15 0.01
N SER A 53 4.71 3.14 -0.15
CA SER A 53 5.50 3.69 0.97
C SER A 53 4.64 4.32 2.06
N LEU A 54 3.60 5.09 1.71
CA LEU A 54 2.69 5.69 2.69
C LEU A 54 1.81 4.65 3.36
N PHE A 55 1.34 3.65 2.61
CA PHE A 55 0.58 2.53 3.16
C PHE A 55 1.42 1.79 4.20
N LEU A 56 2.64 1.38 3.84
CA LEU A 56 3.57 0.68 4.72
C LEU A 56 3.91 1.49 5.96
N TRP A 57 4.23 2.78 5.78
CA TRP A 57 4.47 3.66 6.90
C TRP A 57 3.24 3.74 7.82
N HIS A 58 2.02 3.86 7.28
CA HIS A 58 0.80 3.93 8.09
C HIS A 58 0.57 2.65 8.88
N VAL A 59 0.56 1.48 8.25
CA VAL A 59 0.30 0.19 8.94
C VAL A 59 1.42 -0.23 9.90
N LEU A 60 2.59 0.42 9.86
CA LEU A 60 3.67 0.23 10.83
C LEU A 60 3.58 1.19 12.03
N HIS A 61 2.80 2.27 11.93
CA HIS A 61 2.70 3.32 12.95
C HIS A 61 1.29 3.50 13.52
N THR A 62 0.36 2.63 13.13
CA THR A 62 -1.04 2.59 13.59
C THR A 62 -1.34 1.20 14.16
N PRO A 63 -2.54 0.90 14.71
CA PRO A 63 -2.79 -0.34 15.43
C PRO A 63 -3.01 -1.51 14.45
N TYR A 64 -2.01 -1.80 13.64
CA TYR A 64 -1.94 -2.98 12.81
C TYR A 64 -0.73 -3.82 13.22
N ARG A 65 -0.95 -5.12 13.36
CA ARG A 65 0.15 -6.08 13.41
C ARG A 65 0.53 -6.45 11.99
N THR A 66 1.62 -5.86 11.52
CA THR A 66 2.09 -6.00 10.14
C THR A 66 3.28 -6.95 10.02
N ARG A 67 3.25 -7.81 9.01
CA ARG A 67 4.36 -8.66 8.58
C ARG A 67 4.57 -8.51 7.07
N LEU A 68 5.81 -8.27 6.68
CA LEU A 68 6.22 -8.38 5.28
C LEU A 68 6.58 -9.83 4.96
N VAL A 69 6.03 -10.33 3.87
CA VAL A 69 6.29 -11.67 3.34
C VAL A 69 6.95 -11.52 1.99
N ARG A 70 8.18 -12.00 1.86
CA ARG A 70 8.86 -12.05 0.56
C ARG A 70 8.15 -13.05 -0.33
N VAL A 71 7.84 -12.63 -1.55
CA VAL A 71 7.18 -13.45 -2.55
C VAL A 71 8.05 -13.49 -3.78
N GLN A 72 8.37 -14.71 -4.22
CA GLN A 72 9.01 -14.91 -5.50
C GLN A 72 7.92 -14.89 -6.57
N GLU A 73 7.88 -13.82 -7.36
CA GLU A 73 7.00 -13.78 -8.51
C GLU A 73 7.45 -14.81 -9.56
N PHE A 74 6.51 -15.58 -10.09
CA PHE A 74 6.80 -16.62 -11.06
C PHE A 74 7.39 -16.09 -12.38
N ALA A 75 7.10 -14.84 -12.73
CA ALA A 75 7.47 -14.22 -14.01
C ALA A 75 8.62 -13.20 -13.91
N SER A 76 9.19 -12.99 -12.72
CA SER A 76 10.22 -11.96 -12.50
C SER A 76 11.35 -12.49 -11.64
N LEU A 77 12.59 -12.12 -11.98
CA LEU A 77 13.76 -12.36 -11.14
C LEU A 77 13.83 -11.37 -9.96
N ILE A 78 12.97 -10.35 -9.95
CA ILE A 78 12.92 -9.34 -8.90
C ILE A 78 12.04 -9.87 -7.77
N ASN A 79 12.66 -10.10 -6.60
CA ASN A 79 11.93 -10.39 -5.38
C ASN A 79 11.06 -9.19 -5.01
N ASP A 80 9.78 -9.45 -4.74
CA ASP A 80 8.89 -8.45 -4.17
C ASP A 80 8.42 -8.89 -2.78
N SER A 81 7.66 -8.05 -2.11
CA SER A 81 7.01 -8.38 -0.85
C SER A 81 5.52 -8.13 -0.92
N MET A 82 4.78 -8.95 -0.18
CA MET A 82 3.43 -8.66 0.25
C MET A 82 3.45 -8.13 1.69
N SER A 83 2.56 -7.22 2.02
CA SER A 83 2.27 -6.85 3.40
C SER A 83 1.04 -7.59 3.89
N ILE A 84 1.11 -8.20 5.08
CA ILE A 84 -0.04 -8.75 5.79
C ILE A 84 -0.20 -7.96 7.09
N SER A 85 -1.26 -7.17 7.17
CA SER A 85 -1.53 -6.25 8.28
C SER A 85 -2.86 -6.60 8.94
N ILE A 86 -2.81 -7.02 10.21
CA ILE A 86 -4.02 -7.35 10.99
C ILE A 86 -4.45 -6.14 11.79
N PHE A 87 -5.66 -5.63 11.56
CA PHE A 87 -6.24 -4.50 12.28
C PHE A 87 -6.58 -4.87 13.72
N GLU A 88 -5.96 -4.21 14.70
CA GLU A 88 -6.07 -4.54 16.13
C GLU A 88 -7.04 -3.62 16.89
N GLY A 89 -7.62 -2.62 16.23
CA GLY A 89 -8.64 -1.76 16.84
C GLY A 89 -8.71 -0.36 16.25
N PRO A 90 -9.68 0.46 16.71
CA PRO A 90 -9.93 1.78 16.16
C PRO A 90 -8.72 2.71 16.30
N ILE A 91 -8.53 3.54 15.27
CA ILE A 91 -7.46 4.56 15.25
C ILE A 91 -7.92 5.76 16.07
N VAL A 92 -7.49 5.79 17.34
CA VAL A 92 -7.84 6.88 18.28
C VAL A 92 -7.13 8.19 17.92
N ALA A 93 -5.94 8.11 17.35
CA ALA A 93 -5.19 9.25 16.84
C ALA A 93 -4.59 8.87 15.48
N HIS A 94 -4.79 9.72 14.48
CA HIS A 94 -4.10 9.54 13.21
C HIS A 94 -2.59 9.66 13.46
N PRO A 95 -1.78 8.82 12.82
CA PRO A 95 -0.34 8.87 13.02
C PRO A 95 0.20 10.24 12.59
N ARG A 96 1.28 10.69 13.23
CA ARG A 96 1.96 11.95 12.86
C ARG A 96 2.30 11.91 11.37
N GLN A 97 2.11 12.99 10.62
CA GLN A 97 2.41 13.03 9.19
C GLN A 97 3.69 12.27 8.80
N ALA A 98 3.59 11.43 7.76
CA ALA A 98 4.71 10.63 7.28
C ALA A 98 5.94 11.53 6.99
N PRO A 99 7.16 11.06 7.30
CA PRO A 99 8.37 11.81 7.00
C PRO A 99 8.49 12.17 5.51
N LEU A 100 9.22 13.24 5.23
CA LEU A 100 9.31 13.84 3.89
C LEU A 100 9.83 12.85 2.83
N GLU A 101 10.72 11.95 3.22
CA GLU A 101 11.26 10.90 2.37
C GLU A 101 10.18 9.93 1.87
N PHE A 102 9.24 9.51 2.72
CA PHE A 102 8.14 8.63 2.32
C PHE A 102 7.18 9.33 1.36
N LEU A 103 6.91 10.62 1.61
CA LEU A 103 6.09 11.45 0.73
C LEU A 103 6.76 11.65 -0.64
N LYS A 104 8.08 11.86 -0.68
CA LYS A 104 8.84 11.98 -1.92
C LYS A 104 8.75 10.69 -2.73
N VAL A 105 9.00 9.56 -2.08
CA VAL A 105 8.89 8.23 -2.69
C VAL A 105 7.50 7.98 -3.27
N HIS A 106 6.46 8.28 -2.50
CA HIS A 106 5.08 8.11 -2.97
C HIS A 106 4.77 9.00 -4.19
N ARG A 107 5.24 10.25 -4.20
CA ARG A 107 5.09 11.14 -5.37
C ARG A 107 5.81 10.60 -6.60
N GLU A 108 7.01 10.03 -6.44
CA GLU A 108 7.75 9.39 -7.52
C GLU A 108 6.97 8.17 -8.07
N ALA A 109 6.38 7.35 -7.19
CA ALA A 109 5.53 6.22 -7.58
C ALA A 109 4.26 6.66 -8.33
N GLU A 110 3.55 7.68 -7.84
CA GLU A 110 2.38 8.25 -8.52
C GLU A 110 2.73 8.82 -9.89
N ALA A 111 3.86 9.54 -10.01
CA ALA A 111 4.33 10.06 -11.28
C ALA A 111 4.58 8.91 -12.28
N MET A 112 5.18 7.80 -11.84
CA MET A 112 5.39 6.63 -12.68
C MET A 112 4.07 5.96 -13.08
N ARG A 113 3.12 5.80 -12.15
CA ARG A 113 1.78 5.28 -12.44
C ARG A 113 1.09 6.12 -13.51
N LEU A 114 1.10 7.44 -13.38
CA LEU A 114 0.50 8.36 -14.35
C LEU A 114 1.18 8.27 -15.72
N LYS A 115 2.52 8.13 -15.77
CA LYS A 115 3.22 7.86 -17.02
C LYS A 115 2.72 6.56 -17.65
N VAL A 116 2.56 5.47 -16.89
CA VAL A 116 2.11 4.18 -17.43
C VAL A 116 0.66 4.21 -17.89
N ILE A 117 -0.23 4.89 -17.17
CA ILE A 117 -1.65 5.01 -17.54
C ILE A 117 -1.86 5.95 -18.73
N GLY A 118 -1.10 7.05 -18.78
CA GLY A 118 -1.18 8.04 -19.86
C GLY A 118 -0.38 7.69 -21.11
N ALA A 119 0.53 6.72 -21.01
CA ALA A 119 1.27 6.15 -22.12
C ALA A 119 0.43 5.10 -22.84
N ASP A 120 0.46 5.12 -24.17
CA ASP A 120 0.19 3.90 -24.93
C ASP A 120 1.24 2.87 -24.48
N LEU A 121 0.83 1.63 -24.15
CA LEU A 121 1.68 0.61 -23.49
C LEU A 121 2.99 0.31 -24.24
N THR A 122 3.10 0.78 -25.47
CA THR A 122 4.27 0.74 -26.36
C THR A 122 5.35 1.79 -26.05
N SER A 123 5.07 2.79 -25.21
CA SER A 123 5.93 3.98 -25.00
C SER A 123 6.60 4.06 -23.62
N VAL A 124 6.30 3.14 -22.70
CA VAL A 124 7.02 3.07 -21.42
C VAL A 124 8.31 2.29 -21.63
N ASP A 125 9.46 2.97 -21.50
CA ASP A 125 10.76 2.31 -21.42
C ASP A 125 10.76 1.36 -20.21
N LEU A 126 10.69 0.05 -20.49
CA LEU A 126 10.78 -1.01 -19.47
C LEU A 126 12.05 -0.87 -18.62
N ALA A 127 13.13 -0.33 -19.18
CA ALA A 127 14.35 -0.08 -18.44
C ALA A 127 14.20 1.09 -17.45
N GLU A 128 13.45 2.14 -17.79
CA GLU A 128 13.12 3.24 -16.86
C GLU A 128 12.26 2.72 -15.70
N LYS A 129 11.25 1.90 -16.01
CA LYS A 129 10.43 1.25 -14.99
C LYS A 129 11.32 0.42 -14.06
N ASN A 130 12.13 -0.50 -14.59
CA ASN A 130 12.97 -1.37 -13.76
C ASN A 130 13.99 -0.60 -12.90
N ARG A 131 14.59 0.48 -13.43
CA ARG A 131 15.50 1.34 -12.64
C ARG A 131 14.79 1.97 -11.43
N PHE A 132 13.54 2.39 -11.60
CA PHE A 132 12.75 2.93 -10.49
C PHE A 132 12.44 1.85 -9.45
N LEU A 133 12.06 0.65 -9.89
CA LEU A 133 11.80 -0.50 -9.01
C LEU A 133 13.03 -0.87 -8.17
N ASP A 134 14.21 -0.91 -8.77
CA ASP A 134 15.47 -1.20 -8.07
C ASP A 134 15.82 -0.12 -7.04
N ALA A 135 15.60 1.16 -7.39
CA ALA A 135 15.85 2.28 -6.48
C ALA A 135 14.90 2.26 -5.27
N MET A 136 13.66 1.83 -5.49
CA MET A 136 12.66 1.65 -4.45
C MET A 136 13.04 0.56 -3.46
N GLY A 137 13.39 -0.64 -3.96
CA GLY A 137 13.81 -1.75 -3.10
C GLY A 137 14.93 -1.37 -2.15
N LYS A 138 15.98 -0.70 -2.66
CA LYS A 138 17.13 -0.25 -1.86
C LYS A 138 16.81 0.78 -0.77
N ARG A 139 15.70 1.51 -0.88
CA ARG A 139 15.30 2.53 0.11
C ARG A 139 14.42 1.96 1.23
N MET A 140 13.88 0.76 1.03
CA MET A 140 12.94 0.12 1.96
C MET A 140 13.57 -1.06 2.73
N GLU A 141 14.79 -1.49 2.35
CA GLU A 141 15.66 -2.36 3.16
C GLU A 141 16.37 -1.57 4.27
#